data_AF-A0A818I0U1-F1
#
_entry.id   AF-A0A818I0U1-F1
#
_cell.length_a   1.000
_cell.length_b   1.000
_cell.length_c   1.000
_cell.angle_alpha   90.00
_cell.angle_beta   90.00
_cell.angle_gamma   90.00
#
_symmetry.space_group_name_H-M   'P 1'
#
loop_
_entity.id
_entity.type
_entity.pdbx_description
1 polymer ?
#
loop_
_entity_poly.entity_id
_entity_poly.type
_entity_poly.pdbx_seq_one_letter_code
_entity_poly.pdbx_strand_id
1 'polypeptide(L)'
;EILVDNARTHSAKPFSINDFGKRSGTRCPVASIEYIDEVNNTKTLDCFFQSGLQKGQSKGLLAIALELGFKVSTNCKLEELKILLSCHKAFKNISKLEKLAIDYGFKVIFAPKFHCELNPIEGVWCHQKVFIRKHSDQTFNKMLRLIVQSRENFVEKKIYMKLLRRFWKAINAYQQGRTYGEVLKQYFSNQRKGAVTSHQKITKSNLSDI
;
A
#
# COMPACT_ATOMS: atom_id res chain seq x y z
N GLU A 1 7.53 9.81 7.77
CA GLU A 1 6.09 10.10 7.51
C GLU A 1 5.40 8.88 6.88
N ILE A 2 4.07 8.84 6.82
CA ILE A 2 3.28 7.67 6.38
C ILE A 2 2.55 7.97 5.07
N LEU A 3 2.73 7.13 4.05
CA LEU A 3 2.03 7.21 2.77
C LEU A 3 0.98 6.11 2.66
N VAL A 4 -0.25 6.46 2.29
CA VAL A 4 -1.37 5.50 2.13
C VAL A 4 -1.67 5.37 0.64
N ASP A 5 -1.64 4.14 0.11
CA ASP A 5 -1.97 3.84 -1.28
C ASP A 5 -2.99 2.69 -1.39
N ASN A 6 -3.87 2.81 -2.39
CA ASN A 6 -4.92 1.86 -2.74
C ASN A 6 -4.57 1.02 -3.99
N ALA A 7 -3.45 1.29 -4.66
CA ALA A 7 -3.10 0.65 -5.93
C ALA A 7 -2.22 -0.60 -5.77
N ARG A 8 -2.53 -1.66 -6.54
CA ARG A 8 -1.56 -2.73 -6.84
C ARG A 8 -0.53 -2.16 -7.80
N THR A 9 0.55 -1.57 -7.28
CA THR A 9 1.73 -1.31 -8.13
C THR A 9 2.30 -2.67 -8.54
N HIS A 10 2.15 -3.02 -9.83
CA HIS A 10 2.71 -4.24 -10.41
C HIS A 10 4.21 -4.28 -10.11
N SER A 11 4.59 -5.20 -9.24
CA SER A 11 5.97 -5.36 -8.79
C SER A 11 6.34 -6.81 -8.98
N ALA A 12 6.54 -7.19 -10.24
CA ALA A 12 7.20 -8.44 -10.55
C ALA A 12 8.70 -8.22 -10.28
N LYS A 13 9.26 -8.90 -9.28
CA LYS A 13 10.71 -9.20 -9.35
C LYS A 13 10.95 -9.98 -10.65
N PRO A 14 12.11 -9.82 -11.30
CA PRO A 14 12.44 -10.58 -12.51
C PRO A 14 12.63 -12.08 -12.23
N PHE A 15 12.52 -12.51 -10.97
CA PHE A 15 12.72 -13.89 -10.55
C PHE A 15 11.66 -14.32 -9.54
N SER A 16 11.28 -15.59 -9.62
CA SER A 16 10.47 -16.30 -8.63
C SER A 16 11.38 -17.21 -7.79
N ILE A 17 10.98 -17.47 -6.54
CA ILE A 17 11.64 -18.49 -5.72
C ILE A 17 11.60 -19.88 -6.37
N ASN A 18 10.62 -20.10 -7.25
CA ASN A 18 10.48 -21.34 -8.02
C ASN A 18 11.56 -21.54 -9.08
N ASP A 19 12.28 -20.49 -9.46
CA ASP A 19 13.32 -20.55 -10.48
C ASP A 19 14.67 -21.02 -9.92
N PHE A 20 14.79 -21.18 -8.59
CA PHE A 20 16.01 -21.63 -7.93
C PHE A 20 16.02 -23.14 -7.70
N GLY A 21 17.17 -23.76 -7.94
CA GLY A 21 17.41 -25.16 -7.59
C GLY A 21 17.87 -25.37 -6.15
N LYS A 22 17.81 -26.63 -5.69
CA LYS A 22 18.12 -27.00 -4.29
C LYS A 22 19.62 -26.94 -3.97
N ARG A 23 20.47 -27.49 -4.85
CA ARG A 23 21.90 -27.75 -4.59
C ARG A 23 22.80 -26.68 -5.20
N SER A 24 24.05 -26.61 -4.76
CA SER A 24 25.07 -25.80 -5.41
C SER A 24 25.21 -26.18 -6.89
N GLY A 25 25.45 -25.19 -7.76
CA GLY A 25 25.61 -25.38 -9.21
C GLY A 25 24.32 -25.63 -9.98
N THR A 26 23.14 -25.52 -9.34
CA THR A 26 21.84 -25.66 -10.01
C THR A 26 21.28 -24.32 -10.49
N ARG A 27 20.11 -24.33 -11.14
CA ARG A 27 19.47 -23.14 -11.74
C ARG A 27 19.39 -21.98 -10.74
N CYS A 28 19.86 -20.82 -11.15
CA CYS A 28 19.76 -19.58 -10.40
C CYS A 28 19.52 -18.43 -11.39
N PRO A 29 18.41 -17.68 -11.28
CA PRO A 29 18.06 -16.65 -12.26
C PRO A 29 18.78 -15.31 -12.04
N VAL A 30 19.39 -15.08 -10.87
CA VAL A 30 19.98 -13.79 -10.50
C VAL A 30 21.34 -13.95 -9.82
N ALA A 31 22.23 -12.99 -10.05
CA ALA A 31 23.57 -12.97 -9.45
C ALA A 31 23.54 -12.60 -7.96
N SER A 32 22.69 -11.64 -7.59
CA SER A 32 22.51 -11.17 -6.23
C SER A 32 21.06 -10.74 -5.99
N ILE A 33 20.65 -10.76 -4.72
CA ILE A 33 19.33 -10.34 -4.26
C ILE A 33 19.51 -9.22 -3.24
N GLU A 34 19.08 -8.03 -3.61
CA GLU A 34 18.97 -6.90 -2.68
C GLU A 34 17.67 -6.98 -1.88
N TYR A 35 17.78 -6.79 -0.57
CA TYR A 35 16.65 -6.78 0.34
C TYR A 35 16.89 -5.85 1.51
N ILE A 36 15.80 -5.36 2.10
CA ILE A 36 15.84 -4.43 3.22
C ILE A 36 15.63 -5.22 4.50
N ASP A 37 16.51 -5.06 5.49
CA ASP A 37 16.47 -5.81 6.75
C ASP A 37 15.44 -5.25 7.75
N GLU A 38 15.47 -5.69 9.01
CA GLU A 38 14.57 -5.18 10.06
C GLU A 38 14.88 -3.76 10.53
N VAL A 39 16.08 -3.27 10.22
CA VAL A 39 16.60 -1.96 10.62
C VAL A 39 16.59 -0.97 9.44
N ASN A 40 15.85 -1.29 8.37
CA ASN A 40 15.79 -0.52 7.12
C ASN A 40 17.14 -0.36 6.38
N ASN A 41 18.10 -1.26 6.63
CA ASN A 41 19.35 -1.27 5.88
C ASN A 41 19.23 -2.14 4.63
N THR A 42 19.74 -1.65 3.50
CA THR A 42 19.87 -2.42 2.26
C THR A 42 20.98 -3.46 2.41
N LYS A 43 20.62 -4.73 2.33
CA LYS A 43 21.54 -5.87 2.31
C LYS A 43 21.51 -6.53 0.95
N THR A 44 22.68 -7.00 0.52
CA THR A 44 22.84 -7.76 -0.71
C THR A 44 23.18 -9.20 -0.35
N LEU A 45 22.42 -10.14 -0.91
CA LEU A 45 22.68 -11.57 -0.80
C LEU A 45 23.23 -12.08 -2.13
N ASP A 46 24.48 -12.52 -2.13
CA ASP A 46 25.09 -13.10 -3.32
C ASP A 46 24.57 -14.51 -3.54
N CYS A 47 24.08 -14.80 -4.74
CA CYS A 47 23.59 -16.13 -5.10
C CYS A 47 24.67 -17.06 -5.63
N PHE A 48 25.91 -16.58 -5.77
CA PHE A 48 27.08 -17.34 -6.24
C PHE A 48 28.20 -17.32 -5.19
N PHE A 49 28.99 -18.39 -5.13
CA PHE A 49 30.16 -18.42 -4.24
C PHE A 49 31.25 -17.48 -4.75
N GLN A 50 31.68 -16.53 -3.92
CA GLN A 50 32.74 -15.59 -4.25
C GLN A 50 34.16 -16.17 -4.04
N SER A 51 34.29 -17.17 -3.15
CA SER A 51 35.57 -17.76 -2.72
C SER A 51 35.48 -19.27 -2.54
N GLY A 52 36.60 -19.98 -2.73
CA GLY A 52 36.74 -21.43 -2.52
C GLY A 52 36.69 -22.29 -3.80
N LEU A 53 36.67 -23.62 -3.63
CA LEU A 53 36.62 -24.62 -4.71
C LEU A 53 35.36 -24.52 -5.60
N GLN A 54 34.30 -23.91 -5.09
CA GLN A 54 33.02 -23.75 -5.80
C GLN A 54 32.83 -22.33 -6.37
N LYS A 55 33.91 -21.54 -6.49
CA LYS A 55 33.85 -20.16 -7.02
C LYS A 55 33.16 -20.13 -8.38
N GLY A 56 32.16 -19.25 -8.54
CA GLY A 56 31.37 -19.12 -9.76
C GLY A 56 30.22 -20.13 -9.91
N GLN A 57 30.07 -21.09 -8.99
CA GLN A 57 28.86 -21.92 -8.91
C GLN A 57 27.76 -21.20 -8.12
N SER A 58 26.51 -21.45 -8.50
CA SER A 58 25.36 -20.96 -7.73
C SER A 58 25.30 -21.64 -6.37
N LYS A 59 24.89 -20.91 -5.32
CA LYS A 59 24.75 -21.43 -3.95
C LYS A 59 23.58 -22.41 -3.81
N GLY A 60 22.53 -22.23 -4.61
CA GLY A 60 21.26 -22.95 -4.47
C GLY A 60 20.53 -22.57 -3.17
N LEU A 61 19.25 -22.97 -3.04
CA LEU A 61 18.42 -22.56 -1.90
C LEU A 61 18.92 -23.10 -0.55
N LEU A 62 19.57 -24.27 -0.52
CA LEU A 62 20.03 -24.86 0.73
C LEU A 62 21.16 -24.05 1.37
N ALA A 63 22.18 -23.66 0.59
CA ALA A 63 23.28 -22.85 1.11
C ALA A 63 22.81 -21.43 1.45
N ILE A 64 21.90 -20.85 0.65
CA ILE A 64 21.29 -19.56 0.95
C ILE A 64 20.51 -19.61 2.27
N ALA A 65 19.74 -20.68 2.53
CA ALA A 65 19.02 -20.82 3.79
C ALA A 65 19.95 -20.89 5.01
N LEU A 66 21.07 -21.62 4.89
CA LEU A 66 22.09 -21.69 5.95
C LEU A 66 22.77 -20.33 6.19
N GLU A 67 23.09 -19.59 5.12
CA GLU A 67 23.68 -18.24 5.20
C GLU A 67 22.73 -17.23 5.85
N LEU A 68 21.42 -17.39 5.62
CA LEU A 68 20.37 -16.62 6.27
C LEU A 68 20.07 -17.08 7.71
N GLY A 69 20.78 -18.10 8.22
CA GLY A 69 20.66 -18.58 9.60
C GLY A 69 19.52 -19.56 9.86
N PHE A 70 18.87 -20.09 8.83
CA PHE A 70 17.85 -21.13 9.01
C PHE A 70 18.48 -22.48 9.34
N LYS A 71 17.94 -23.17 10.35
CA LYS A 71 18.32 -24.56 10.66
C LYS A 71 17.61 -25.50 9.70
N VAL A 72 18.30 -25.95 8.65
CA VAL A 72 17.73 -26.85 7.64
C VAL A 72 18.48 -28.19 7.64
N SER A 73 17.74 -29.29 7.57
CA SER A 73 18.33 -30.63 7.41
C SER A 73 18.80 -30.86 5.97
N THR A 74 19.85 -31.66 5.78
CA THR A 74 20.39 -32.01 4.44
C THR A 74 19.36 -32.76 3.57
N ASN A 75 18.42 -33.47 4.19
CA ASN A 75 17.34 -34.22 3.55
C ASN A 75 16.04 -33.42 3.28
N CYS A 76 15.99 -32.13 3.60
CA CYS A 76 14.80 -31.29 3.38
C CYS A 76 14.37 -31.26 1.90
N LYS A 77 13.05 -31.33 1.63
CA LYS A 77 12.54 -31.28 0.25
C LYS A 77 12.67 -29.88 -0.34
N LEU A 78 12.78 -29.77 -1.66
CA LEU A 78 12.87 -28.47 -2.34
C LEU A 78 11.66 -27.57 -2.04
N GLU A 79 10.46 -28.15 -1.99
CA GLU A 79 9.23 -27.40 -1.69
C GLU A 79 9.21 -26.84 -0.26
N GLU A 80 9.71 -27.59 0.72
CA GLU A 80 9.84 -27.11 2.11
C GLU A 80 10.80 -25.92 2.20
N LEU A 81 11.93 -25.98 1.49
CA LEU A 81 12.89 -24.88 1.38
C LEU A 81 12.26 -23.63 0.75
N LYS A 82 11.47 -23.80 -0.31
CA LYS A 82 10.75 -22.68 -0.96
C LYS A 82 9.75 -22.04 -0.01
N ILE A 83 8.97 -22.83 0.72
CA ILE A 83 8.00 -22.31 1.70
C ILE A 83 8.74 -21.53 2.80
N LEU A 84 9.80 -22.11 3.37
CA LEU A 84 10.60 -21.48 4.42
C LEU A 84 11.17 -20.12 3.98
N LEU A 85 11.80 -20.09 2.80
CA LEU A 85 12.44 -18.89 2.27
C LEU A 85 11.45 -17.88 1.70
N SER A 86 10.25 -18.29 1.29
CA SER A 86 9.21 -17.37 0.81
C SER A 86 8.78 -16.35 1.87
N CYS A 87 8.89 -16.70 3.14
CA CYS A 87 8.64 -15.81 4.27
C CYS A 87 9.72 -14.75 4.46
N HIS A 88 10.94 -15.01 3.99
CA HIS A 88 12.09 -14.13 4.17
C HIS A 88 12.02 -12.90 3.26
N LYS A 89 12.43 -11.73 3.76
CA LYS A 89 12.35 -10.45 3.04
C LYS A 89 13.10 -10.46 1.71
N ALA A 90 14.18 -11.22 1.61
CA ALA A 90 14.93 -11.41 0.37
C ALA A 90 14.08 -11.95 -0.80
N PHE A 91 13.11 -12.81 -0.50
CA PHE A 91 12.26 -13.44 -1.51
C PHE A 91 10.86 -12.81 -1.60
N LYS A 92 10.48 -11.94 -0.64
CA LYS A 92 9.24 -11.15 -0.75
C LYS A 92 9.31 -10.12 -1.86
N ASN A 93 8.25 -10.00 -2.64
CA ASN A 93 8.12 -8.93 -3.64
C ASN A 93 7.80 -7.61 -2.92
N ILE A 94 8.77 -6.70 -2.91
CA ILE A 94 8.61 -5.32 -2.44
C ILE A 94 8.25 -4.47 -3.65
N SER A 95 7.31 -3.54 -3.49
CA SER A 95 6.91 -2.70 -4.62
C SER A 95 7.92 -1.62 -4.98
N LYS A 96 7.95 -1.18 -6.24
CA LYS A 96 8.80 -0.03 -6.64
C LYS A 96 8.48 1.22 -5.80
N LEU A 97 7.19 1.42 -5.49
CA LEU A 97 6.73 2.50 -4.62
C LEU A 97 7.25 2.34 -3.20
N GLU A 98 7.22 1.13 -2.64
CA GLU A 98 7.70 0.85 -1.29
C GLU A 98 9.22 1.03 -1.19
N LYS A 99 9.99 0.61 -2.21
CA LYS A 99 11.43 0.91 -2.30
C LYS A 99 11.69 2.42 -2.28
N LEU A 100 11.04 3.16 -3.19
CA LEU A 100 11.16 4.61 -3.26
C LEU A 100 10.79 5.26 -1.93
N ALA A 101 9.70 4.84 -1.30
CA ALA A 101 9.29 5.37 -0.01
C ALA A 101 10.36 5.15 1.08
N ILE A 102 10.95 3.96 1.14
CA ILE A 102 12.01 3.65 2.11
C ILE A 102 13.26 4.52 1.86
N ASP A 103 13.65 4.74 0.60
CA ASP A 103 14.78 5.60 0.24
C ASP A 103 14.62 7.03 0.77
N TYR A 104 13.38 7.51 0.87
CA TYR A 104 13.04 8.83 1.45
C TYR A 104 12.66 8.77 2.94
N GLY A 105 12.78 7.63 3.61
CA GLY A 105 12.44 7.48 5.04
C GLY A 105 10.93 7.43 5.33
N PHE A 106 10.12 7.06 4.35
CA PHE A 106 8.66 6.90 4.47
C PHE A 106 8.26 5.44 4.63
N LYS A 107 7.19 5.23 5.41
CA LYS A 107 6.53 3.92 5.51
C LYS A 107 5.25 3.93 4.68
N VAL A 108 5.09 2.93 3.81
CA VAL A 108 3.87 2.74 3.03
C VAL A 108 2.88 1.88 3.82
N ILE A 109 1.62 2.32 3.90
CA ILE A 109 0.50 1.54 4.40
C ILE A 109 -0.39 1.19 3.21
N PHE A 110 -0.51 -0.11 2.94
CA PHE A 110 -1.44 -0.62 1.94
C PHE A 110 -2.81 -0.82 2.57
N ALA A 111 -3.80 -0.07 2.08
CA ALA A 111 -5.18 -0.28 2.50
C ALA A 111 -5.79 -1.47 1.74
N PRO A 112 -6.64 -2.28 2.40
CA PRO A 112 -7.41 -3.33 1.73
C PRO A 112 -8.30 -2.79 0.61
N LYS A 113 -8.52 -3.59 -0.44
CA LYS A 113 -9.39 -3.21 -1.56
C LYS A 113 -10.84 -3.06 -1.09
N PHE A 114 -11.54 -2.06 -1.63
CA PHE A 114 -12.96 -1.78 -1.32
C PHE A 114 -13.24 -1.37 0.13
N HIS A 115 -12.22 -0.95 0.87
CA HIS A 115 -12.33 -0.43 2.23
C HIS A 115 -12.06 1.08 2.28
N CYS A 116 -12.95 1.87 1.66
CA CYS A 116 -12.79 3.32 1.55
C CYS A 116 -12.83 4.04 2.91
N GLU A 117 -13.46 3.45 3.92
CA GLU A 117 -13.47 3.89 5.31
C GLU A 117 -12.09 3.85 5.98
N LEU A 118 -11.18 3.02 5.47
CA LEU A 118 -9.80 2.96 5.93
C LEU A 118 -8.88 3.96 5.21
N ASN A 119 -9.41 4.76 4.27
CA ASN A 119 -8.66 5.81 3.61
C ASN A 119 -9.16 7.20 4.05
N PRO A 120 -8.46 7.90 4.98
CA PRO A 120 -8.91 9.19 5.50
C PRO A 120 -9.15 10.27 4.44
N ILE A 121 -8.50 10.20 3.27
CA ILE A 121 -8.68 11.18 2.19
C ILE A 121 -10.13 11.22 1.67
N GLU A 122 -10.84 10.09 1.71
CA GLU A 122 -12.25 10.01 1.32
C GLU A 122 -13.12 10.90 2.22
N GLY A 123 -12.79 10.93 3.52
CA GLY A 123 -13.42 11.82 4.48
C GLY A 123 -13.10 13.30 4.23
N VAL A 124 -11.88 13.62 3.78
CA VAL A 124 -11.47 14.98 3.39
C VAL A 124 -12.32 15.44 2.22
N TRP A 125 -12.37 14.64 1.14
CA TRP A 125 -13.16 14.96 -0.05
C TRP A 125 -14.65 15.08 0.26
N CYS A 126 -15.19 14.20 1.11
CA CYS A 126 -16.59 14.28 1.52
C CYS A 126 -16.90 15.61 2.23
N HIS A 127 -16.05 16.02 3.18
CA HIS A 127 -16.24 17.28 3.90
C HIS A 127 -16.13 18.50 2.98
N GLN A 128 -15.11 18.53 2.11
CA GLN A 128 -14.92 19.63 1.16
C GLN A 128 -16.08 19.73 0.17
N LYS A 129 -16.53 18.61 -0.41
CA LYS A 129 -17.69 18.58 -1.31
C LYS A 129 -18.96 19.11 -0.63
N VAL A 130 -19.19 18.73 0.63
CA VAL A 130 -20.34 19.25 1.40
C VAL A 130 -20.24 20.76 1.62
N PHE A 131 -19.04 21.29 1.91
CA PHE A 131 -18.84 22.72 2.05
C PHE A 131 -19.09 23.45 0.73
N ILE A 132 -18.47 22.99 -0.36
CA ILE A 132 -18.61 23.60 -1.69
C ILE A 132 -20.08 23.58 -2.12
N ARG A 133 -20.77 22.44 -2.00
CA ARG A 133 -22.19 22.32 -2.38
C ARG A 133 -23.10 23.32 -1.66
N LYS A 134 -22.79 23.67 -0.41
CA LYS A 134 -23.59 24.63 0.37
C LYS A 134 -23.39 26.09 -0.01
N HIS A 135 -22.25 26.43 -0.63
CA HIS A 135 -21.86 27.81 -0.92
C HIS A 135 -21.64 28.08 -2.41
N SER A 136 -21.87 27.06 -3.24
CA SER A 136 -21.69 27.12 -4.69
C SER A 136 -22.92 27.74 -5.36
N ASP A 137 -22.65 28.61 -6.33
CA ASP A 137 -23.60 29.13 -7.31
C ASP A 137 -23.55 28.34 -8.64
N GLN A 138 -22.87 27.18 -8.64
CA GLN A 138 -22.62 26.32 -9.80
C GLN A 138 -21.71 26.93 -10.88
N THR A 139 -21.01 28.04 -10.60
CA THR A 139 -19.99 28.58 -11.50
C THR A 139 -18.60 28.03 -11.21
N PHE A 140 -17.79 27.86 -12.25
CA PHE A 140 -16.43 27.34 -12.12
C PHE A 140 -15.52 28.28 -11.30
N ASN A 141 -15.59 29.59 -11.56
CA ASN A 141 -14.79 30.59 -10.86
C ASN A 141 -15.09 30.63 -9.36
N LYS A 142 -16.35 30.52 -8.96
CA LYS A 142 -16.72 30.41 -7.55
C LYS A 142 -16.23 29.09 -6.95
N MET A 143 -16.38 27.97 -7.67
CA MET A 143 -15.90 26.67 -7.23
C MET A 143 -14.41 26.68 -6.89
N LEU A 144 -13.55 27.29 -7.73
CA LEU A 144 -12.11 27.40 -7.47
C LEU A 144 -11.83 28.13 -6.15
N ARG A 145 -12.52 29.25 -5.88
CA ARG A 145 -12.39 29.98 -4.62
C ARG A 145 -12.88 29.14 -3.43
N LEU A 146 -13.98 28.41 -3.60
CA LEU A 146 -14.55 27.54 -2.56
C LEU A 146 -13.66 26.34 -2.23
N ILE A 147 -12.83 25.83 -3.15
CA ILE A 147 -11.88 24.75 -2.87
C ILE A 147 -10.89 25.20 -1.79
N VAL A 148 -10.31 26.39 -1.95
CA VAL A 148 -9.37 26.97 -0.97
C VAL A 148 -10.06 27.20 0.38
N GLN A 149 -11.22 27.87 0.37
CA GLN A 149 -12.00 28.12 1.59
C GLN A 149 -12.44 26.83 2.29
N SER A 150 -12.76 25.78 1.54
CA SER A 150 -13.14 24.48 2.11
C SER A 150 -11.96 23.80 2.83
N ARG A 151 -10.74 23.97 2.31
CA ARG A 151 -9.50 23.48 2.93
C ARG A 151 -9.21 24.25 4.21
N GLU A 152 -9.32 25.57 4.20
CA GLU A 152 -9.15 26.40 5.41
C GLU A 152 -10.17 26.01 6.48
N ASN A 153 -11.45 25.87 6.11
CA ASN A 153 -12.49 25.41 7.02
C ASN A 153 -12.23 24.02 7.61
N PHE A 154 -11.64 23.11 6.82
CA PHE A 154 -11.28 21.77 7.26
C PHE A 154 -10.19 21.80 8.33
N VAL A 155 -9.17 22.65 8.15
CA VAL A 155 -8.07 22.84 9.10
C VAL A 155 -8.56 23.52 10.38
N GLU A 156 -9.28 24.63 10.25
CA GLU A 156 -9.83 25.42 11.36
C GLU A 156 -10.71 24.55 12.28
N LYS A 157 -11.62 23.76 11.69
CA LYS A 157 -12.52 22.87 12.44
C LYS A 157 -11.86 21.58 12.91
N LYS A 158 -10.55 21.42 12.68
CA LYS A 158 -9.75 20.23 13.04
C LYS A 158 -10.42 18.93 12.61
N ILE A 159 -11.00 18.91 11.40
CA ILE A 159 -11.77 17.76 10.90
C ILE A 159 -10.88 16.53 10.75
N TYR A 160 -9.60 16.70 10.41
CA TYR A 160 -8.61 15.63 10.33
C TYR A 160 -8.54 14.78 11.60
N MET A 161 -8.62 15.39 12.79
CA MET A 161 -8.64 14.65 14.07
C MET A 161 -9.88 13.77 14.22
N LYS A 162 -11.02 14.16 13.65
CA LYS A 162 -12.24 13.34 13.65
C LYS A 162 -12.12 12.18 12.66
N LEU A 163 -11.47 12.39 11.52
CA LEU A 163 -11.24 11.35 10.52
C LEU A 163 -10.24 10.31 11.01
N LEU A 164 -9.11 10.72 11.60
CA LEU A 164 -8.13 9.80 12.18
C LEU A 164 -8.72 8.96 13.31
N ARG A 165 -9.51 9.56 14.21
CA ARG A 165 -10.23 8.81 15.25
C ARG A 165 -11.20 7.78 14.66
N ARG A 166 -11.87 8.11 13.55
CA ARG A 166 -12.79 7.18 12.87
C ARG A 166 -12.05 6.04 12.20
N PHE A 167 -10.92 6.32 11.56
CA PHE A 167 -10.02 5.31 11.00
C PHE A 167 -9.61 4.27 12.06
N TRP A 168 -9.14 4.72 13.22
CA TRP A 168 -8.76 3.80 14.31
C TRP A 168 -9.94 3.01 14.87
N LYS A 169 -11.14 3.62 14.96
CA LYS A 169 -12.36 2.91 15.35
C LYS A 169 -12.76 1.84 14.34
N ALA A 170 -12.61 2.11 13.04
CA ALA A 170 -12.88 1.14 11.98
C ALA A 170 -11.90 -0.04 12.05
N ILE A 171 -10.60 0.23 12.24
CA ILE A 171 -9.59 -0.83 12.44
C ILE A 171 -9.96 -1.72 13.63
N ASN A 172 -10.26 -1.12 14.79
CA ASN A 172 -10.61 -1.88 15.99
C ASN A 172 -11.88 -2.74 15.77
N ALA A 173 -12.89 -2.19 15.08
CA ALA A 173 -14.08 -2.96 14.72
C ALA A 173 -13.77 -4.17 13.83
N TYR A 174 -12.89 -4.01 12.83
CA TYR A 174 -12.45 -5.14 12.02
C TYR A 174 -11.67 -6.18 12.80
N GLN A 175 -10.80 -5.76 13.73
CA GLN A 175 -10.08 -6.66 14.63
C GLN A 175 -11.03 -7.46 15.55
N GLN A 176 -12.20 -6.91 15.86
CA GLN A 176 -13.26 -7.58 16.61
C GLN A 176 -14.17 -8.46 15.71
N GLY A 177 -13.85 -8.61 14.42
CA GLY A 177 -14.62 -9.45 13.50
C GLY A 177 -15.86 -8.79 12.90
N ARG A 178 -16.02 -7.46 13.01
CA ARG A 178 -17.12 -6.74 12.36
C ARG A 178 -17.00 -6.78 10.84
N THR A 179 -18.13 -6.90 10.17
CA THR A 179 -18.23 -6.85 8.71
C THR A 179 -18.16 -5.41 8.18
N TYR A 180 -17.81 -5.26 6.90
CA TYR A 180 -17.78 -3.97 6.21
C TYR A 180 -19.10 -3.19 6.34
N GLY A 181 -20.23 -3.87 6.14
CA GLY A 181 -21.56 -3.26 6.25
C GLY A 181 -21.87 -2.74 7.66
N GLU A 182 -21.45 -3.46 8.70
CA GLU A 182 -21.61 -3.02 10.09
C GLU A 182 -20.76 -1.79 10.39
N VAL A 183 -19.49 -1.77 9.95
CA VAL A 183 -18.58 -0.64 10.14
C VAL A 183 -19.12 0.62 9.47
N LEU A 184 -19.60 0.50 8.22
CA LEU A 184 -20.26 1.61 7.54
C LEU A 184 -21.52 2.06 8.26
N LYS A 185 -22.37 1.13 8.68
CA LYS A 185 -23.59 1.45 9.42
C LYS A 185 -23.27 2.19 10.72
N GLN A 186 -22.31 1.72 11.49
CA GLN A 186 -21.99 2.27 12.79
C GLN A 186 -21.32 3.65 12.73
N TYR A 187 -20.37 3.85 11.81
CA TYR A 187 -19.52 5.05 11.80
C TYR A 187 -19.79 6.02 10.65
N PHE A 188 -20.56 5.62 9.65
CA PHE A 188 -20.78 6.39 8.42
C PHE A 188 -22.26 6.58 8.05
N SER A 189 -23.20 5.74 8.55
CA SER A 189 -24.61 5.84 8.15
C SER A 189 -25.40 6.96 8.81
N ASN A 190 -24.81 7.68 9.77
CA ASN A 190 -25.49 8.80 10.41
C ASN A 190 -25.10 10.12 9.72
N GLN A 191 -26.08 10.70 9.02
CA GLN A 191 -26.32 12.12 8.70
C GLN A 191 -26.33 12.50 7.21
N ARG A 192 -27.51 12.35 6.57
CA ARG A 192 -28.37 13.45 6.07
C ARG A 192 -29.45 12.88 5.12
N LYS A 193 -30.73 12.99 5.51
CA LYS A 193 -31.85 13.02 4.56
C LYS A 193 -31.79 14.36 3.81
N GLY A 194 -30.78 14.57 2.98
CA GLY A 194 -30.72 15.74 2.13
C GLY A 194 -31.73 15.57 1.01
N ALA A 195 -32.69 16.48 0.85
CA ALA A 195 -33.44 16.59 -0.39
C ALA A 195 -32.41 16.76 -1.52
N VAL A 196 -32.23 15.73 -2.33
CA VAL A 196 -31.27 15.76 -3.43
C VAL A 196 -31.90 16.64 -4.50
N THR A 197 -31.56 17.93 -4.52
CA THR A 197 -31.70 18.72 -5.74
C THR A 197 -30.74 18.12 -6.75
N SER A 198 -31.29 17.50 -7.80
CA SER A 198 -30.53 16.94 -8.91
C SER A 198 -29.66 18.03 -9.54
N HIS A 199 -28.54 17.62 -10.15
CA HIS A 199 -27.71 18.53 -10.94
C HIS A 199 -28.57 19.15 -12.05
N GLN A 200 -28.53 20.49 -12.19
CA GLN A 200 -29.08 21.13 -13.38
C GLN A 200 -28.26 20.66 -14.58
N LYS A 201 -28.94 20.11 -15.58
CA LYS A 201 -28.32 19.70 -16.84
C LYS A 201 -27.83 20.97 -17.55
N ILE A 202 -26.51 21.12 -17.71
CA ILE A 202 -25.95 22.18 -18.54
C ILE A 202 -26.21 21.79 -20.00
N THR A 203 -27.12 22.50 -20.65
CA THR A 203 -27.39 22.39 -22.09
C THR A 203 -26.37 23.22 -22.87
N LYS A 204 -26.09 22.84 -24.12
CA LYS A 204 -25.09 23.50 -25.00
C LYS A 204 -25.28 25.02 -25.17
N SER A 205 -26.45 25.55 -24.81
CA SER A 205 -26.77 26.98 -24.77
C SER A 205 -25.95 27.80 -23.76
N ASN A 206 -25.42 27.17 -22.70
CA ASN A 206 -24.75 27.89 -21.60
C ASN A 206 -23.21 27.91 -21.75
N LEU A 207 -22.69 27.43 -22.87
CA LEU A 207 -21.25 27.37 -23.17
C LEU A 207 -20.76 28.59 -23.97
N SER A 208 -21.64 29.42 -24.50
CA SER A 208 -21.28 30.60 -25.29
C SER A 208 -20.92 31.83 -24.45
N ASP A 209 -21.15 31.78 -23.13
CA ASP A 209 -20.95 32.92 -22.20
C ASP A 209 -19.80 32.67 -21.19
N ILE A 210 -18.88 31.75 -21.48
CA ILE A 210 -17.62 31.53 -20.73
C ILE A 210 -16.45 31.88 -21.65
#